data_AF-G0P5R6-F1
#
_entry.id   AF-G0P5R6-F1
#
_cell.length_a   1.000
_cell.length_b   1.000
_cell.length_c   1.000
_cell.angle_alpha   90.00
_cell.angle_beta   90.00
_cell.angle_gamma   90.00
#
_symmetry.space_group_name_H-M   'P 1'
#
loop_
_entity.id
_entity.type
_entity.pdbx_description
1 polymer ?
#
loop_
_entity_poly.entity_id
_entity_poly.type
_entity_poly.pdbx_seq_one_letter_code
_entity_poly.pdbx_strand_id
1 'polypeptide(L)'
;MSPRLGNRRFAASTARCAPAASELASQEVWLPRPTLVNHNPAHSNSLPRLDKHRVHERSESSNGRKKSEAQKPTRQMTDQERKRQYRIALNFFNKKPERGVQLLTAWGFVKNSPDSLASLLFGRRGLSKAMIGEYIGTLHSQYHSLVLKYFTGMIDIRGLEVDVALRRAMQYFILPKEAEKIDRIIQAFALHYSKSNPKRTSNFRGGWDTVHLLSFAIIMLNTDLHSPNVKQRMTQEDFVKNLRDQDKMAGEKKGGNIDRKTLEGIYDRIKKDELKAGDDHVAQVQRVDRAIIGKDKPRLTETPRRLVCYCRLQQVSDPTKRQSSTARERDVFLFNDMIVVAKGVRRGSTSMAGCTYTLKQWTVLLGAHVTEFQRGQYEFGLTITCPNKEKIHFNARNYDDRCHFVADVTESIREATEMEQVRLEMEMEHHTTIRSDNQRDSGLPDMDDSMKLSNGSNSSGSSSSSGANGSSFRRLSFNSLDSGVVEEHLDAC
;
A
#
# COMPACT_ATOMS: atom_id res chain seq x y z
N MET A 1 -55.55 41.70 34.17
CA MET A 1 -55.60 43.03 33.51
C MET A 1 -54.80 42.96 32.22
N SER A 2 -55.36 43.42 31.09
CA SER A 2 -54.61 43.69 29.84
C SER A 2 -54.30 45.18 29.74
N PRO A 3 -53.30 45.58 28.94
CA PRO A 3 -53.54 46.05 27.55
C PRO A 3 -52.57 45.37 26.53
N ARG A 4 -52.92 45.06 25.27
CA ARG A 4 -53.27 45.93 24.11
C ARG A 4 -52.11 46.88 23.72
N LEU A 5 -51.31 46.54 22.69
CA LEU A 5 -51.53 46.70 21.22
C LEU A 5 -50.96 48.02 20.66
N GLY A 6 -50.13 47.93 19.62
CA GLY A 6 -49.57 49.09 18.90
C GLY A 6 -48.95 48.72 17.55
N ASN A 7 -49.75 48.75 16.48
CA ASN A 7 -49.30 48.58 15.09
C ASN A 7 -48.63 49.84 14.53
N ARG A 8 -47.63 49.68 13.65
CA ARG A 8 -47.41 50.54 12.45
C ARG A 8 -46.55 49.79 11.40
N ARG A 9 -46.82 50.03 10.11
CA ARG A 9 -46.18 49.39 8.92
C ARG A 9 -45.62 50.45 7.95
N PHE A 10 -44.77 49.99 7.01
CA PHE A 10 -44.33 50.66 5.76
C PHE A 10 -43.37 51.86 5.94
N ALA A 11 -42.37 52.17 5.08
CA ALA A 11 -41.82 51.59 3.83
C ALA A 11 -40.45 52.30 3.51
N ALA A 12 -39.56 51.91 2.58
CA ALA A 12 -39.23 50.64 1.91
C ALA A 12 -37.92 50.80 1.05
N SER A 13 -37.34 49.70 0.55
CA SER A 13 -36.34 49.61 -0.57
C SER A 13 -35.02 50.42 -0.53
N THR A 14 -33.87 49.74 -0.35
CA THR A 14 -32.84 49.54 -1.42
C THR A 14 -31.56 48.79 -0.96
N ALA A 15 -31.16 47.79 -1.76
CA ALA A 15 -29.80 47.36 -2.14
C ALA A 15 -28.63 47.15 -1.12
N ARG A 16 -28.10 45.91 -1.14
CA ARG A 16 -26.71 45.44 -0.90
C ARG A 16 -26.12 45.42 0.54
N CYS A 17 -25.94 44.22 1.09
CA CYS A 17 -24.62 43.58 1.27
C CYS A 17 -24.77 42.11 1.71
N ALA A 18 -23.76 41.27 1.44
CA ALA A 18 -23.84 39.81 1.61
C ALA A 18 -23.42 39.33 3.02
N PRO A 19 -24.05 38.27 3.57
CA PRO A 19 -23.51 37.52 4.71
C PRO A 19 -22.57 36.39 4.24
N ALA A 20 -21.49 36.17 4.99
CA ALA A 20 -20.47 35.16 4.68
C ALA A 20 -20.99 33.72 4.83
N ALA A 21 -20.57 32.84 3.91
CA ALA A 21 -20.87 31.41 3.99
C ALA A 21 -20.06 30.73 5.09
N SER A 22 -20.75 30.09 6.04
CA SER A 22 -20.14 29.16 7.00
C SER A 22 -19.97 27.79 6.36
N GLU A 23 -18.78 27.49 5.84
CA GLU A 23 -18.46 26.16 5.29
C GLU A 23 -18.34 25.12 6.41
N LEU A 24 -19.43 24.41 6.68
CA LEU A 24 -19.37 23.11 7.36
C LEU A 24 -18.71 22.11 6.41
N ALA A 25 -17.44 21.79 6.65
CA ALA A 25 -16.67 20.80 5.89
C ALA A 25 -17.25 19.38 6.08
N SER A 26 -18.28 19.08 5.29
CA SER A 26 -18.89 17.75 5.21
C SER A 26 -17.96 16.80 4.46
N GLN A 27 -17.64 15.65 5.06
CA GLN A 27 -16.79 14.63 4.43
C GLN A 27 -17.54 13.93 3.30
N GLU A 28 -17.54 14.53 2.10
CA GLU A 28 -18.13 13.93 0.91
C GLU A 28 -17.31 12.73 0.41
N VAL A 29 -17.97 11.58 0.29
CA VAL A 29 -17.41 10.39 -0.35
C VAL A 29 -17.60 10.51 -1.87
N TRP A 30 -16.55 10.96 -2.57
CA TRP A 30 -16.56 11.01 -4.03
C TRP A 30 -16.31 9.62 -4.64
N LEU A 31 -17.27 9.12 -5.40
CA LEU A 31 -17.16 7.95 -6.28
C LEU A 31 -17.79 8.30 -7.64
N PRO A 32 -17.26 7.81 -8.78
CA PRO A 32 -17.78 8.14 -10.10
C PRO A 32 -19.26 7.74 -10.28
N ARG A 33 -20.07 8.64 -10.85
CA ARG A 33 -21.42 8.32 -11.34
C ARG A 33 -21.33 7.60 -12.70
N PRO A 34 -22.32 6.77 -13.08
CA PRO A 34 -22.48 6.32 -14.45
C PRO A 34 -22.61 7.54 -15.39
N THR A 35 -22.00 7.45 -16.55
CA THR A 35 -21.81 8.57 -17.49
C THR A 35 -23.11 9.05 -18.11
N LEU A 36 -23.32 10.37 -18.07
CA LEU A 36 -23.83 11.11 -19.23
C LEU A 36 -22.67 11.91 -19.79
N VAL A 37 -22.58 11.93 -21.12
CA VAL A 37 -21.40 12.40 -21.86
C VAL A 37 -21.16 13.89 -21.60
N ASN A 38 -20.00 14.23 -21.01
CA ASN A 38 -19.39 15.54 -21.19
C ASN A 38 -17.87 15.45 -20.99
N HIS A 39 -17.09 16.04 -21.90
CA HIS A 39 -15.63 15.96 -21.89
C HIS A 39 -15.03 16.77 -20.74
N ASN A 40 -14.37 16.10 -19.77
CA ASN A 40 -13.49 16.77 -18.81
C ASN A 40 -12.33 15.81 -18.41
N PRO A 41 -11.04 16.11 -18.69
CA PRO A 41 -9.97 15.12 -18.73
C PRO A 41 -9.31 14.82 -17.37
N ALA A 42 -10.09 14.70 -16.29
CA ALA A 42 -9.58 14.80 -14.91
C ALA A 42 -9.81 13.60 -13.98
N HIS A 43 -10.30 12.44 -14.46
CA HIS A 43 -10.66 11.30 -13.58
C HIS A 43 -10.27 9.89 -14.07
N SER A 44 -9.25 9.74 -14.94
CA SER A 44 -8.71 8.40 -15.23
C SER A 44 -7.65 7.98 -14.20
N ASN A 45 -7.65 6.71 -13.79
CA ASN A 45 -6.57 6.08 -13.01
C ASN A 45 -5.32 5.80 -13.87
N SER A 46 -5.08 6.63 -14.89
CA SER A 46 -3.90 6.52 -15.74
C SER A 46 -2.65 6.97 -14.99
N LEU A 47 -1.59 6.17 -15.07
CA LEU A 47 -0.25 6.58 -14.60
C LEU A 47 0.16 7.90 -15.27
N PRO A 48 0.90 8.79 -14.57
CA PRO A 48 1.62 9.87 -15.23
C PRO A 48 2.49 9.28 -16.35
N ARG A 49 2.63 9.99 -17.48
CA ARG A 49 3.51 9.56 -18.58
C ARG A 49 4.91 9.30 -18.01
N LEU A 50 5.46 8.11 -18.26
CA LEU A 50 6.89 7.88 -18.08
C LEU A 50 7.61 8.59 -19.22
N ASP A 51 8.54 9.48 -18.89
CA ASP A 51 9.38 10.10 -19.90
C ASP A 51 10.27 9.07 -20.58
N LYS A 52 10.25 9.06 -21.91
CA LYS A 52 11.08 8.18 -22.74
C LYS A 52 12.50 8.73 -22.76
N HIS A 53 13.34 8.26 -21.83
CA HIS A 53 14.79 8.38 -22.01
C HIS A 53 15.23 7.50 -23.19
N ARG A 54 15.28 8.11 -24.37
CA ARG A 54 15.80 7.52 -25.59
C ARG A 54 17.33 7.50 -25.50
N VAL A 55 17.92 6.32 -25.38
CA VAL A 55 19.38 6.15 -25.46
C VAL A 55 19.81 6.50 -26.89
N HIS A 56 20.74 7.45 -27.02
CA HIS A 56 21.41 7.75 -28.29
C HIS A 56 22.61 6.81 -28.42
N GLU A 57 22.47 5.76 -29.23
CA GLU A 57 23.64 5.03 -29.73
C GLU A 57 24.30 5.86 -30.84
N ARG A 58 25.62 6.05 -30.72
CA ARG A 58 26.44 6.76 -31.69
C ARG A 58 27.05 5.72 -32.62
N SER A 59 26.69 5.77 -33.90
CA SER A 59 27.20 4.84 -34.91
C SER A 59 28.59 5.23 -35.38
N GLU A 60 29.60 4.43 -35.06
CA GLU A 60 30.90 4.45 -35.76
C GLU A 60 31.05 3.17 -36.59
N SER A 61 31.44 3.34 -37.85
CA SER A 61 31.44 2.29 -38.86
C SER A 61 32.82 1.68 -39.07
N SER A 62 32.94 0.36 -38.91
CA SER A 62 34.06 -0.41 -39.48
C SER A 62 33.58 -1.76 -40.04
N ASN A 63 34.00 -2.06 -41.27
CA ASN A 63 33.53 -3.22 -42.03
C ASN A 63 34.11 -4.55 -41.51
N GLY A 64 33.25 -5.56 -41.36
CA GLY A 64 33.66 -6.93 -41.05
C GLY A 64 32.61 -7.97 -41.43
N ARG A 65 32.69 -8.53 -42.65
CA ARG A 65 31.81 -9.61 -43.11
C ARG A 65 31.97 -10.87 -42.23
N LYS A 66 30.92 -11.26 -41.48
CA LYS A 66 30.72 -12.63 -41.00
C LYS A 66 29.27 -13.09 -41.24
N LYS A 67 29.12 -14.41 -41.31
CA LYS A 67 27.93 -15.11 -41.86
C LYS A 67 26.66 -14.83 -41.04
N SER A 68 25.53 -14.79 -41.73
CA SER A 68 24.20 -14.61 -41.15
C SER A 68 23.76 -15.84 -40.36
N GLU A 69 23.92 -15.78 -39.04
CA GLU A 69 23.21 -16.65 -38.11
C GLU A 69 21.84 -16.03 -37.80
N ALA A 70 20.77 -16.82 -37.90
CA ALA A 70 19.41 -16.31 -37.82
C ALA A 70 19.05 -15.93 -36.37
N GLN A 71 19.31 -14.68 -35.98
CA GLN A 71 18.84 -14.13 -34.72
C GLN A 71 17.30 -14.24 -34.67
N LYS A 72 16.80 -15.00 -33.68
CA LYS A 72 15.37 -14.98 -33.32
C LYS A 72 14.97 -13.52 -33.09
N PRO A 73 13.85 -13.04 -33.67
CA PRO A 73 13.43 -11.65 -33.48
C PRO A 73 13.20 -11.41 -31.99
N THR A 74 13.98 -10.52 -31.40
CA THR A 74 13.83 -10.09 -30.00
C THR A 74 12.43 -9.51 -29.84
N ARG A 75 11.52 -10.27 -29.21
CA ARG A 75 10.13 -9.88 -29.02
C ARG A 75 10.08 -8.56 -28.26
N GLN A 76 9.79 -7.47 -28.96
CA GLN A 76 9.67 -6.16 -28.35
C GLN A 76 8.51 -6.20 -27.35
N MET A 77 8.82 -5.87 -26.10
CA MET A 77 7.82 -5.87 -25.04
C MET A 77 6.84 -4.72 -25.24
N THR A 78 5.55 -5.02 -25.19
CA THR A 78 4.48 -4.05 -25.36
C THR A 78 4.39 -3.07 -24.19
N ASP A 79 3.85 -1.87 -24.43
CA ASP A 79 3.56 -0.90 -23.36
C ASP A 79 2.64 -1.47 -22.27
N GLN A 80 1.79 -2.45 -22.59
CA GLN A 80 0.92 -3.13 -21.62
C GLN A 80 1.72 -4.09 -20.73
N GLU A 81 2.58 -4.94 -21.31
CA GLU A 81 3.51 -5.79 -20.56
C GLU A 81 4.44 -4.94 -19.67
N ARG A 82 5.00 -3.83 -20.19
CA ARG A 82 5.83 -2.89 -19.40
C ARG A 82 5.07 -2.30 -18.21
N LYS A 83 3.82 -1.87 -18.42
CA LYS A 83 2.96 -1.36 -17.33
C LYS A 83 2.59 -2.45 -16.32
N ARG A 84 2.46 -3.71 -16.74
CA ARG A 84 2.15 -4.84 -15.86
C ARG A 84 3.34 -5.19 -14.97
N GLN A 85 4.54 -5.33 -15.53
CA GLN A 85 5.79 -5.47 -14.76
C GLN A 85 5.94 -4.37 -13.70
N TYR A 86 5.68 -3.11 -14.05
CA TYR A 86 5.74 -2.02 -13.07
C TYR A 86 4.80 -2.26 -11.89
N ARG A 87 3.53 -2.61 -12.15
CA ARG A 87 2.54 -2.89 -11.10
C ARG A 87 2.90 -4.14 -10.28
N ILE A 88 3.49 -5.17 -10.90
CA ILE A 88 4.02 -6.34 -10.19
C ILE A 88 5.12 -5.92 -9.21
N ALA A 89 6.10 -5.11 -9.64
CA ALA A 89 7.15 -4.62 -8.76
C ALA A 89 6.61 -3.75 -7.61
N LEU A 90 5.58 -2.94 -7.85
CA LEU A 90 4.85 -2.22 -6.79
C LEU A 90 4.12 -3.18 -5.83
N ASN A 91 3.47 -4.25 -6.34
CA ASN A 91 2.83 -5.26 -5.50
C ASN A 91 3.86 -6.00 -4.63
N PHE A 92 5.07 -6.27 -5.15
CA PHE A 92 6.18 -6.79 -4.37
C PHE A 92 6.66 -5.80 -3.31
N PHE A 93 6.86 -4.52 -3.65
CA PHE A 93 7.21 -3.48 -2.67
C PHE A 93 6.18 -3.41 -1.53
N ASN A 94 4.90 -3.45 -1.89
CA ASN A 94 3.80 -3.39 -0.93
C ASN A 94 3.68 -4.68 -0.07
N LYS A 95 4.43 -5.75 -0.35
CA LYS A 95 4.54 -6.95 0.50
C LYS A 95 5.87 -7.03 1.25
N LYS A 96 6.98 -6.81 0.55
CA LYS A 96 8.38 -6.85 1.03
C LYS A 96 9.15 -5.75 0.28
N PRO A 97 9.32 -4.55 0.86
CA PRO A 97 9.85 -3.37 0.17
C PRO A 97 11.15 -3.61 -0.59
N GLU A 98 12.11 -4.29 0.05
CA GLU A 98 13.44 -4.62 -0.46
C GLU A 98 13.37 -5.43 -1.76
N ARG A 99 12.48 -6.43 -1.81
CA ARG A 99 12.25 -7.25 -3.02
C ARG A 99 11.58 -6.43 -4.12
N GLY A 100 10.67 -5.52 -3.76
CA GLY A 100 10.09 -4.56 -4.71
C GLY A 100 11.12 -3.61 -5.31
N VAL A 101 12.02 -3.05 -4.50
CA VAL A 101 13.12 -2.17 -4.96
C VAL A 101 14.12 -2.94 -5.83
N GLN A 102 14.45 -4.18 -5.48
CA GLN A 102 15.27 -5.07 -6.32
C GLN A 102 14.64 -5.24 -7.71
N LEU A 103 13.35 -5.59 -7.80
CA LEU A 103 12.65 -5.74 -9.08
C LEU A 103 12.53 -4.42 -9.85
N LEU A 104 12.21 -3.30 -9.18
CA LEU A 104 12.17 -1.97 -9.81
C LEU A 104 13.52 -1.58 -10.41
N THR A 105 14.62 -1.96 -9.77
CA THR A 105 15.98 -1.67 -10.23
C THR A 105 16.40 -2.61 -11.37
N ALA A 106 16.21 -3.92 -11.19
CA ALA A 106 16.56 -4.95 -12.18
C ALA A 106 15.78 -4.79 -13.49
N TRP A 107 14.49 -4.42 -13.41
CA TRP A 107 13.67 -4.12 -14.58
C TRP A 107 13.83 -2.68 -15.09
N GLY A 108 14.78 -1.90 -14.58
CA GLY A 108 15.11 -0.56 -15.09
C GLY A 108 13.98 0.48 -14.96
N PHE A 109 13.16 0.39 -13.91
CA PHE A 109 12.16 1.43 -13.56
C PHE A 109 12.73 2.51 -12.65
N VAL A 110 13.81 2.20 -11.92
CA VAL A 110 14.55 3.13 -11.05
C VAL A 110 16.04 2.91 -11.25
N LYS A 111 16.86 3.96 -11.12
CA LYS A 111 18.32 3.82 -11.07
C LYS A 111 18.71 3.26 -9.70
N ASN A 112 19.82 2.53 -9.64
CA ASN A 112 20.39 2.05 -8.37
C ASN A 112 21.08 3.20 -7.59
N SER A 113 20.33 4.25 -7.24
CA SER A 113 20.84 5.40 -6.50
C SER A 113 19.81 5.90 -5.47
N PRO A 114 20.25 6.30 -4.25
CA PRO A 114 19.32 6.65 -3.16
C PRO A 114 18.39 7.83 -3.49
N ASP A 115 18.86 8.80 -4.28
CA ASP A 115 18.11 9.96 -4.75
C ASP A 115 16.98 9.58 -5.74
N SER A 116 17.28 8.68 -6.69
CA SER A 116 16.32 8.20 -7.67
C SER A 116 15.24 7.36 -7.00
N LEU A 117 15.60 6.60 -5.97
CA LEU A 117 14.64 5.81 -5.19
C LEU A 117 13.80 6.68 -4.27
N ALA A 118 14.39 7.63 -3.54
CA ALA A 118 13.64 8.58 -2.72
C ALA A 118 12.60 9.34 -3.56
N SER A 119 12.98 9.82 -4.76
CA SER A 119 12.09 10.48 -5.71
C SER A 119 10.93 9.60 -6.16
N LEU A 120 11.18 8.29 -6.36
CA LEU A 120 10.15 7.31 -6.68
C LEU A 120 9.17 7.10 -5.51
N LEU A 121 9.68 6.95 -4.28
CA LEU A 121 8.85 6.76 -3.09
C LEU A 121 7.98 7.99 -2.77
N PHE A 122 8.49 9.20 -3.01
CA PHE A 122 7.78 10.46 -2.72
C PHE A 122 6.67 10.77 -3.73
N GLY A 123 6.89 10.50 -5.03
CA GLY A 123 6.02 10.99 -6.10
C GLY A 123 5.08 9.97 -6.76
N ARG A 124 5.23 8.65 -6.53
CA ARG A 124 4.49 7.63 -7.30
C ARG A 124 3.26 7.10 -6.55
N ARG A 125 2.12 7.08 -7.25
CA ARG A 125 0.88 6.42 -6.81
C ARG A 125 1.04 4.89 -6.87
N GLY A 126 0.34 4.18 -5.98
CA GLY A 126 0.34 2.71 -5.92
C GLY A 126 1.37 2.10 -4.96
N LEU A 127 2.16 2.93 -4.29
CA LEU A 127 2.98 2.55 -3.13
C LEU A 127 2.17 2.78 -1.84
N SER A 128 2.21 1.80 -0.93
CA SER A 128 1.55 1.91 0.37
C SER A 128 2.41 2.76 1.31
N LYS A 129 1.81 3.75 1.96
CA LYS A 129 2.53 4.67 2.85
C LYS A 129 3.06 4.01 4.12
N ALA A 130 2.45 2.91 4.56
CA ALA A 130 2.99 2.05 5.60
C ALA A 130 4.28 1.35 5.14
N MET A 131 4.31 0.85 3.90
CA MET A 131 5.48 0.16 3.35
C MET A 131 6.59 1.14 2.94
N ILE A 132 6.26 2.39 2.60
CA ILE A 132 7.23 3.49 2.48
C ILE A 132 7.88 3.76 3.84
N GLY A 133 7.08 3.95 4.90
CA GLY A 133 7.58 4.19 6.26
C GLY A 133 8.47 3.07 6.77
N GLU A 134 8.05 1.82 6.56
CA GLU A 134 8.82 0.62 6.86
C GLU A 134 10.21 0.66 6.19
N TYR A 135 10.24 0.90 4.88
CA TYR A 135 11.47 0.90 4.09
C TYR A 135 12.46 2.04 4.42
N ILE A 136 11.95 3.26 4.60
CA ILE A 136 12.81 4.40 4.98
C ILE A 136 13.25 4.30 6.45
N GLY A 137 12.49 3.56 7.27
CA GLY A 137 12.82 3.23 8.66
C GLY A 137 13.88 2.14 8.81
N THR A 138 14.23 1.40 7.76
CA THR A 138 15.21 0.29 7.81
C THR A 138 16.53 0.71 8.47
N LEU A 139 16.87 0.02 9.56
CA LEU A 139 18.03 0.27 10.42
C LEU A 139 19.35 -0.23 9.79
N HIS A 140 20.48 0.08 10.43
CA HIS A 140 21.82 -0.45 10.14
C HIS A 140 22.31 -0.40 8.68
N SER A 141 21.70 0.42 7.83
CA SER A 141 22.05 0.50 6.40
C SER A 141 22.28 1.95 5.95
N GLN A 142 23.49 2.23 5.48
CA GLN A 142 23.87 3.56 4.95
C GLN A 142 23.03 3.94 3.72
N TYR A 143 22.69 2.97 2.87
CA TYR A 143 21.83 3.19 1.70
C TYR A 143 20.45 3.71 2.14
N HIS A 144 19.78 3.02 3.05
CA HIS A 144 18.47 3.44 3.58
C HIS A 144 18.57 4.77 4.35
N SER A 145 19.67 5.03 5.07
CA SER A 145 19.92 6.35 5.70
C SER A 145 19.95 7.48 4.67
N LEU A 146 20.57 7.26 3.50
CA LEU A 146 20.60 8.23 2.40
C LEU A 146 19.23 8.38 1.73
N VAL A 147 18.50 7.28 1.48
CA VAL A 147 17.12 7.32 0.95
C VAL A 147 16.23 8.15 1.87
N LEU A 148 16.24 7.87 3.19
CA LEU A 148 15.49 8.61 4.19
C LEU A 148 15.85 10.11 4.19
N LYS A 149 17.15 10.45 4.13
CA LYS A 149 17.63 11.84 4.07
C LYS A 149 17.16 12.58 2.82
N TYR A 150 17.21 11.95 1.64
CA TYR A 150 16.71 12.57 0.41
C TYR A 150 15.18 12.66 0.40
N PHE A 151 14.50 11.64 0.92
CA PHE A 151 13.04 11.60 1.02
C PHE A 151 12.49 12.69 1.96
N THR A 152 13.04 12.81 3.17
CA THR A 152 12.64 13.89 4.10
C THR A 152 12.99 15.26 3.55
N GLY A 153 14.15 15.39 2.88
CA GLY A 153 14.61 16.62 2.23
C GLY A 153 13.65 17.20 1.18
N MET A 154 12.80 16.38 0.55
CA MET A 154 11.79 16.83 -0.42
C MET A 154 10.51 17.39 0.23
N ILE A 155 10.31 17.18 1.53
CA ILE A 155 9.11 17.66 2.25
C ILE A 155 9.30 19.16 2.55
N ASP A 156 8.55 20.03 1.88
CA ASP A 156 8.63 21.48 2.14
C ASP A 156 7.95 21.85 3.46
N ILE A 157 8.77 22.08 4.49
CA ILE A 157 8.34 22.44 5.85
C ILE A 157 8.83 23.82 6.30
N ARG A 158 9.24 24.68 5.35
CA ARG A 158 9.77 26.02 5.64
C ARG A 158 8.68 26.94 6.18
N GLY A 159 9.02 27.71 7.23
CA GLY A 159 8.14 28.64 7.92
C GLY A 159 7.14 28.01 8.90
N LEU A 160 6.93 26.69 8.85
CA LEU A 160 5.93 25.98 9.65
C LEU A 160 6.35 25.82 11.12
N GLU A 161 5.37 25.66 12.00
CA GLU A 161 5.58 25.15 13.37
C GLU A 161 5.89 23.65 13.36
N VAL A 162 6.48 23.10 14.43
CA VAL A 162 6.91 21.69 14.51
C VAL A 162 5.74 20.72 14.26
N ASP A 163 4.58 20.95 14.88
CA ASP A 163 3.39 20.11 14.71
C ASP A 163 2.79 20.18 13.29
N VAL A 164 2.85 21.37 12.66
CA VAL A 164 2.35 21.59 11.30
C VAL A 164 3.30 20.97 10.27
N ALA A 165 4.60 21.07 10.50
CA ALA A 165 5.63 20.40 9.72
C ALA A 165 5.52 18.86 9.83
N LEU A 166 5.30 18.33 11.03
CA LEU A 166 5.13 16.91 11.28
C LEU A 166 3.84 16.37 10.61
N ARG A 167 2.72 17.10 10.73
CA ARG A 167 1.47 16.82 10.01
C ARG A 167 1.68 16.73 8.50
N ARG A 168 2.46 17.66 7.93
CA ARG A 168 2.82 17.63 6.50
C ARG A 168 3.71 16.44 6.17
N ALA A 169 4.70 16.10 6.99
CA ALA A 169 5.56 14.95 6.77
C ALA A 169 4.78 13.62 6.75
N MET A 170 3.86 13.44 7.69
CA MET A 170 2.96 12.27 7.77
C MET A 170 1.99 12.14 6.58
N GLN A 171 1.88 13.14 5.69
CA GLN A 171 1.12 12.96 4.43
C GLN A 171 1.80 11.98 3.46
N TYR A 172 3.10 11.74 3.59
CA TYR A 172 3.91 10.97 2.64
C TYR A 172 4.25 9.55 3.12
N PHE A 173 4.17 9.28 4.42
CA PHE A 173 4.44 7.96 5.01
C PHE A 173 3.59 7.75 6.27
N ILE A 174 3.39 6.49 6.66
CA ILE A 174 2.86 6.10 7.97
C ILE A 174 4.05 5.61 8.81
N LEU A 175 4.12 6.02 10.08
CA LEU A 175 5.20 5.57 10.96
C LEU A 175 5.17 4.03 11.16
N PRO A 176 6.33 3.36 11.19
CA PRO A 176 6.44 1.95 11.61
C PRO A 176 5.94 1.71 13.04
N LYS A 177 5.94 0.45 13.48
CA LYS A 177 5.50 0.08 14.84
C LYS A 177 6.66 0.02 15.84
N GLU A 178 7.86 -0.23 15.34
CA GLU A 178 9.07 -0.45 16.11
C GLU A 178 9.67 0.89 16.53
N ALA A 179 9.90 1.05 17.84
CA ALA A 179 10.34 2.32 18.42
C ALA A 179 11.64 2.86 17.78
N GLU A 180 12.60 1.98 17.50
CA GLU A 180 13.88 2.34 16.86
C GLU A 180 13.72 2.87 15.42
N LYS A 181 12.78 2.31 14.65
CA LYS A 181 12.46 2.80 13.30
C LYS A 181 11.76 4.15 13.36
N ILE A 182 10.87 4.34 14.34
CA ILE A 182 10.20 5.63 14.59
C ILE A 182 11.26 6.69 14.95
N ASP A 183 12.13 6.41 15.92
CA ASP A 183 13.22 7.29 16.36
C ASP A 183 14.09 7.76 15.18
N ARG A 184 14.59 6.82 14.37
CA ARG A 184 15.37 7.12 13.16
C ARG A 184 14.65 8.06 12.17
N ILE A 185 13.34 7.87 11.96
CA ILE A 185 12.55 8.73 11.06
C ILE A 185 12.34 10.12 11.68
N ILE A 186 12.02 10.19 12.98
CA ILE A 186 11.79 11.45 13.69
C ILE A 186 13.10 12.23 13.84
N GLN A 187 14.25 11.58 14.03
CA GLN A 187 15.59 12.18 14.00
C GLN A 187 15.88 12.81 12.63
N ALA A 188 15.65 12.07 11.53
CA ALA A 188 15.82 12.61 10.18
C ALA A 188 14.88 13.81 9.91
N PHE A 189 13.65 13.75 10.40
CA PHE A 189 12.70 14.87 10.34
C PHE A 189 13.19 16.09 11.15
N ALA A 190 13.65 15.90 12.40
CA ALA A 190 14.12 16.99 13.26
C ALA A 190 15.37 17.69 12.69
N LEU A 191 16.29 16.93 12.11
CA LEU A 191 17.46 17.46 11.40
C LEU A 191 17.06 18.26 10.14
N HIS A 192 16.05 17.80 9.39
CA HIS A 192 15.53 18.50 8.21
C HIS A 192 14.76 19.78 8.59
N TYR A 193 13.90 19.71 9.61
CA TYR A 193 13.17 20.86 10.16
C TYR A 193 14.16 21.94 10.61
N SER A 194 15.23 21.54 11.32
CA SER A 194 16.22 22.47 11.85
C SER A 194 17.01 23.21 10.76
N LYS A 195 17.30 22.54 9.64
CA LYS A 195 17.90 23.17 8.45
C LYS A 195 16.91 24.06 7.70
N SER A 196 15.63 23.66 7.67
CA SER A 196 14.56 24.39 6.99
C SER A 196 14.06 25.61 7.75
N ASN A 197 14.22 25.63 9.08
CA ASN A 197 13.64 26.62 9.99
C ASN A 197 14.64 27.17 11.03
N PRO A 198 15.84 27.63 10.63
CA PRO A 198 16.92 27.96 11.58
C PRO A 198 16.52 29.00 12.63
N LYS A 199 15.72 30.02 12.26
CA LYS A 199 15.20 31.05 13.18
C LYS A 199 14.22 30.53 14.23
N ARG A 200 13.53 29.40 13.97
CA ARG A 200 12.64 28.76 14.94
C ARG A 200 13.45 27.81 15.83
N THR A 201 14.36 27.06 15.24
CA THR A 201 15.23 26.15 15.97
C THR A 201 16.19 26.87 16.91
N SER A 202 16.64 28.09 16.59
CA SER A 202 17.45 28.92 17.51
C SER A 202 16.72 29.33 18.80
N ASN A 203 15.39 29.17 18.87
CA ASN A 203 14.63 29.41 20.10
C ASN A 203 14.68 28.20 21.05
N PHE A 204 15.20 27.06 20.60
CA PHE A 204 15.43 25.86 21.41
C PHE A 204 16.93 25.72 21.70
N ARG A 205 17.28 25.59 22.98
CA ARG A 205 18.67 25.44 23.45
C ARG A 205 19.32 24.15 22.97
N GLY A 206 18.56 23.06 22.91
CA GLY A 206 18.97 21.79 22.30
C GLY A 206 18.89 21.77 20.77
N GLY A 207 18.41 22.83 20.12
CA GLY A 207 18.28 22.92 18.67
C GLY A 207 17.46 21.77 18.09
N TRP A 208 18.11 20.88 17.33
CA TRP A 208 17.44 19.74 16.70
C TRP A 208 17.05 18.64 17.69
N ASP A 209 17.78 18.47 18.80
CA ASP A 209 17.46 17.49 19.84
C ASP A 209 16.13 17.83 20.55
N THR A 210 15.88 19.13 20.78
CA THR A 210 14.59 19.59 21.34
C THR A 210 13.45 19.42 20.33
N VAL A 211 13.69 19.66 19.03
CA VAL A 211 12.69 19.38 17.96
C VAL A 211 12.38 17.88 17.89
N HIS A 212 13.38 17.01 18.08
CA HIS A 212 13.25 15.56 18.12
C HIS A 212 12.34 15.13 19.28
N LEU A 213 12.67 15.55 20.51
CA LEU A 213 11.88 15.29 21.71
C LEU A 213 10.44 15.83 21.59
N LEU A 214 10.29 17.06 21.10
CA LEU A 214 8.98 17.70 20.93
C LEU A 214 8.12 16.96 19.88
N SER A 215 8.72 16.42 18.83
CA SER A 215 8.02 15.62 17.81
C SER A 215 7.45 14.32 18.42
N PHE A 216 8.21 13.64 19.27
CA PHE A 216 7.70 12.50 20.05
C PHE A 216 6.57 12.89 21.00
N ALA A 217 6.71 13.99 21.72
CA ALA A 217 5.67 14.49 22.62
C ALA A 217 4.36 14.82 21.87
N ILE A 218 4.46 15.38 20.66
CA ILE A 218 3.33 15.64 19.77
C ILE A 218 2.64 14.32 19.31
N ILE A 219 3.41 13.28 18.98
CA ILE A 219 2.86 11.97 18.56
C ILE A 219 2.15 11.27 19.73
N MET A 220 2.74 11.33 20.93
CA MET A 220 2.11 10.82 22.15
C MET A 220 0.83 11.59 22.49
N LEU A 221 0.87 12.93 22.44
CA LEU A 221 -0.31 13.78 22.65
C LEU A 221 -1.43 13.47 21.64
N ASN A 222 -1.11 13.26 20.37
CA ASN A 222 -2.10 12.89 19.37
C ASN A 222 -2.78 11.55 19.70
N THR A 223 -1.99 10.57 20.15
CA THR A 223 -2.51 9.25 20.56
C THR A 223 -3.40 9.37 21.79
N ASP A 224 -2.99 10.15 22.79
CA ASP A 224 -3.78 10.44 23.99
C ASP A 224 -5.12 11.12 23.67
N LEU A 225 -5.09 12.19 22.86
CA LEU A 225 -6.28 13.02 22.60
C LEU A 225 -7.29 12.35 21.65
N HIS A 226 -6.87 11.49 20.72
CA HIS A 226 -7.75 10.97 19.66
C HIS A 226 -8.01 9.46 19.71
N SER A 227 -7.22 8.68 20.46
CA SER A 227 -7.48 7.25 20.60
C SER A 227 -8.79 6.99 21.37
N PRO A 228 -9.68 6.12 20.87
CA PRO A 228 -10.91 5.75 21.59
C PRO A 228 -10.64 4.91 22.85
N ASN A 229 -9.41 4.38 23.00
CA ASN A 229 -9.02 3.55 24.13
C ASN A 229 -8.60 4.38 25.36
N VAL A 230 -8.35 5.69 25.19
CA VAL A 230 -7.86 6.59 26.25
C VAL A 230 -9.06 7.25 26.95
N LYS A 231 -9.28 6.87 28.22
CA LYS A 231 -10.42 7.31 29.04
C LYS A 231 -10.19 8.66 29.73
N GLN A 232 -8.99 8.88 30.25
CA GLN A 232 -8.54 10.14 30.83
C GLN A 232 -7.48 10.71 29.89
N ARG A 233 -7.68 11.95 29.45
CA ARG A 233 -6.86 12.63 28.45
C ARG A 233 -6.04 13.74 29.09
N MET A 234 -4.85 13.96 28.59
CA MET A 234 -3.91 14.99 29.02
C MET A 234 -4.52 16.40 28.86
N THR A 235 -4.48 17.21 29.91
CA THR A 235 -4.85 18.64 29.83
C THR A 235 -3.74 19.46 29.14
N GLN A 236 -4.02 20.71 28.80
CA GLN A 236 -3.00 21.61 28.23
C GLN A 236 -1.89 21.87 29.26
N GLU A 237 -2.29 22.02 30.53
CA GLU A 237 -1.43 22.17 31.69
C GLU A 237 -0.55 20.94 31.92
N ASP A 238 -1.09 19.73 31.79
CA ASP A 238 -0.32 18.49 31.87
C ASP A 238 0.73 18.41 30.75
N PHE A 239 0.36 18.75 29.51
CA PHE A 239 1.29 18.76 28.38
C PHE A 239 2.45 19.74 28.59
N VAL A 240 2.15 20.97 29.05
CA VAL A 240 3.17 21.98 29.40
C VAL A 240 4.05 21.50 30.56
N LYS A 241 3.46 20.88 31.60
CA LYS A 241 4.18 20.35 32.76
C LYS A 241 5.10 19.18 32.39
N ASN A 242 4.66 18.28 31.51
CA ASN A 242 5.43 17.12 31.06
C ASN A 242 6.68 17.52 30.24
N LEU A 243 6.63 18.69 29.58
CA LEU A 243 7.75 19.24 28.79
C LEU A 243 8.61 20.26 29.55
N ARG A 244 8.37 20.44 30.84
CA ARG A 244 9.15 21.31 31.72
C ARG A 244 10.60 20.81 31.82
N ASP A 245 11.54 21.76 31.77
CA ASP A 245 12.99 21.54 31.92
C ASP A 245 13.57 20.49 30.92
N GLN A 246 12.91 20.28 29.77
CA GLN A 246 13.35 19.36 28.70
C GLN A 246 14.19 20.00 27.59
N ASP A 247 14.28 21.33 27.50
CA ASP A 247 15.11 22.01 26.49
C ASP A 247 16.59 22.05 26.92
N LYS A 248 17.26 20.90 26.76
CA LYS A 248 18.62 20.63 27.23
C LYS A 248 19.62 20.87 26.11
N MET A 249 20.69 21.61 26.41
CA MET A 249 21.88 21.60 25.57
C MET A 249 22.71 20.35 25.88
N ALA A 250 23.45 19.83 24.88
CA ALA A 250 24.29 18.65 25.07
C ALA A 250 25.28 18.83 26.24
N GLY A 251 25.24 17.90 27.22
CA GLY A 251 26.09 17.93 28.41
C GLY A 251 25.48 18.60 29.66
N GLU A 252 24.31 19.25 29.56
CA GLU A 252 23.68 19.90 30.71
C GLU A 252 22.81 18.94 31.56
N LYS A 253 22.97 19.00 32.89
CA LYS A 253 22.16 18.21 33.84
C LYS A 253 20.75 18.76 34.10
N LYS A 254 20.50 20.04 33.79
CA LYS A 254 19.19 20.71 33.91
C LYS A 254 18.86 21.38 32.58
N GLY A 255 17.67 21.12 32.04
CA GLY A 255 17.21 21.79 30.82
C GLY A 255 16.56 23.13 31.10
N GLY A 256 16.40 23.92 30.04
CA GLY A 256 15.54 25.09 30.02
C GLY A 256 14.08 24.73 29.77
N ASN A 257 13.22 25.73 29.83
CA ASN A 257 11.81 25.59 29.51
C ASN A 257 11.55 26.04 28.08
N ILE A 258 10.86 25.19 27.31
CA ILE A 258 10.27 25.57 26.02
C ILE A 258 9.24 26.68 26.27
N ASP A 259 9.15 27.66 25.38
CA ASP A 259 8.16 28.73 25.49
C ASP A 259 6.74 28.17 25.66
N ARG A 260 6.06 28.64 26.70
CA ARG A 260 4.73 28.17 27.09
C ARG A 260 3.69 28.39 25.99
N LYS A 261 3.72 29.53 25.29
CA LYS A 261 2.76 29.84 24.21
C LYS A 261 2.93 28.90 23.02
N THR A 262 4.17 28.51 22.73
CA THR A 262 4.50 27.50 21.71
C THR A 262 3.87 26.16 22.05
N LEU A 263 4.00 25.69 23.30
CA LEU A 263 3.40 24.42 23.76
C LEU A 263 1.88 24.46 23.79
N GLU A 264 1.28 25.53 24.31
CA GLU A 264 -0.17 25.74 24.34
C GLU A 264 -0.76 25.72 22.92
N GLY A 265 -0.15 26.46 21.98
CA GLY A 265 -0.57 26.49 20.59
C GLY A 265 -0.40 25.16 19.85
N ILE A 266 0.63 24.37 20.17
CA ILE A 266 0.78 23.00 19.67
C ILE A 266 -0.38 22.14 20.17
N TYR A 267 -0.66 22.16 21.47
CA TYR A 267 -1.74 21.38 22.07
C TYR A 267 -3.10 21.70 21.44
N ASP A 268 -3.43 22.99 21.28
CA ASP A 268 -4.72 23.39 20.70
C ASP A 268 -4.88 22.97 19.23
N ARG A 269 -3.79 23.02 18.43
CA ARG A 269 -3.82 22.55 17.03
C ARG A 269 -3.98 21.04 16.93
N ILE A 270 -3.28 20.27 17.76
CA ILE A 270 -3.42 18.80 17.80
C ILE A 270 -4.80 18.40 18.32
N LYS A 271 -5.33 19.08 19.34
CA LYS A 271 -6.69 18.84 19.87
C LYS A 271 -7.78 19.15 18.84
N LYS A 272 -7.60 20.22 18.05
CA LYS A 272 -8.54 20.64 17.01
C LYS A 272 -8.54 19.71 15.78
N ASP A 273 -7.36 19.23 15.36
CA ASP A 273 -7.20 18.38 14.19
C ASP A 273 -6.22 17.24 14.45
N GLU A 274 -6.67 16.00 14.34
CA GLU A 274 -5.88 14.78 14.55
C GLU A 274 -4.76 14.65 13.50
N LEU A 275 -3.56 14.21 13.90
CA LEU A 275 -2.49 13.84 12.97
C LEU A 275 -2.86 12.57 12.20
N LYS A 276 -3.44 12.78 11.02
CA LYS A 276 -3.78 11.72 10.06
C LYS A 276 -2.71 11.60 9.00
N ALA A 277 -2.28 10.38 8.74
CA ALA A 277 -1.51 10.09 7.53
C ALA A 277 -2.39 10.31 6.28
N GLY A 278 -1.79 10.76 5.19
CA GLY A 278 -2.54 11.08 3.97
C GLY A 278 -3.05 9.83 3.26
N ASP A 279 -4.18 9.93 2.54
CA ASP A 279 -4.76 8.82 1.77
C ASP A 279 -3.78 8.17 0.76
N ASP A 280 -3.85 6.84 0.64
CA ASP A 280 -3.23 6.03 -0.41
C ASP A 280 -4.24 5.02 -1.00
N HIS A 281 -3.80 4.06 -1.82
CA HIS A 281 -4.70 3.05 -2.39
C HIS A 281 -5.28 2.11 -1.32
N VAL A 282 -4.57 1.88 -0.22
CA VAL A 282 -5.06 1.05 0.90
C VAL A 282 -6.17 1.79 1.64
N ALA A 283 -6.06 3.10 1.84
CA ALA A 283 -7.13 3.93 2.41
C ALA A 283 -8.44 3.87 1.58
N GLN A 284 -8.33 3.80 0.24
CA GLN A 284 -9.49 3.53 -0.62
C GLN A 284 -10.10 2.15 -0.36
N VAL A 285 -9.28 1.10 -0.28
CA VAL A 285 -9.74 -0.26 0.03
C VAL A 285 -10.36 -0.35 1.44
N GLN A 286 -9.84 0.37 2.43
CA GLN A 286 -10.43 0.47 3.78
C GLN A 286 -11.82 1.13 3.78
N ARG A 287 -12.10 2.08 2.88
CA ARG A 287 -13.45 2.63 2.70
C ARG A 287 -14.42 1.58 2.15
N VAL A 288 -13.98 0.82 1.14
CA VAL A 288 -14.79 -0.30 0.58
C VAL A 288 -15.00 -1.41 1.61
N ASP A 289 -13.96 -1.78 2.36
CA ASP A 289 -14.04 -2.82 3.39
C ASP A 289 -15.03 -2.49 4.50
N ARG A 290 -15.04 -1.24 5.00
CA ARG A 290 -16.01 -0.78 6.00
C ARG A 290 -17.45 -0.75 5.48
N ALA A 291 -17.65 -0.58 4.17
CA ALA A 291 -18.98 -0.60 3.55
C ALA A 291 -19.51 -2.03 3.31
N ILE A 292 -18.63 -3.03 3.17
CA ILE A 292 -18.99 -4.43 2.92
C ILE A 292 -19.13 -5.21 4.24
N ILE A 293 -20.29 -5.83 4.42
CA ILE A 293 -20.67 -6.61 5.61
C ILE A 293 -21.02 -8.05 5.18
N GLY A 294 -20.46 -9.05 5.87
CA GLY A 294 -20.74 -10.46 5.66
C GLY A 294 -19.95 -11.32 6.64
N LYS A 295 -20.44 -12.53 6.95
CA LYS A 295 -19.77 -13.47 7.88
C LYS A 295 -18.42 -13.93 7.32
N ASP A 296 -18.41 -14.33 6.04
CA ASP A 296 -17.25 -14.92 5.37
C ASP A 296 -16.46 -13.87 4.54
N LYS A 297 -16.34 -12.65 5.07
CA LYS A 297 -15.65 -11.53 4.38
C LYS A 297 -14.13 -11.75 4.44
N PRO A 298 -13.42 -11.78 3.30
CA PRO A 298 -11.97 -11.86 3.31
C PRO A 298 -11.37 -10.55 3.82
N ARG A 299 -10.15 -10.59 4.36
CA ARG A 299 -9.44 -9.38 4.80
C ARG A 299 -9.04 -8.54 3.58
N LEU A 300 -9.84 -7.55 3.20
CA LEU A 300 -9.56 -6.73 2.01
C LEU A 300 -8.35 -5.79 2.19
N THR A 301 -8.08 -5.34 3.42
CA THR A 301 -7.13 -4.26 3.75
C THR A 301 -5.65 -4.68 3.78
N GLU A 302 -5.23 -5.51 2.84
CA GLU A 302 -3.82 -5.85 2.62
C GLU A 302 -3.10 -4.74 1.85
N THR A 303 -1.84 -4.48 2.21
CA THR A 303 -1.01 -3.42 1.62
C THR A 303 -0.81 -3.49 0.09
N PRO A 304 -0.67 -4.65 -0.59
CA PRO A 304 -0.61 -4.71 -2.05
C PRO A 304 -1.98 -4.64 -2.74
N ARG A 305 -3.10 -4.68 -2.00
CA ARG A 305 -4.43 -4.74 -2.60
C ARG A 305 -4.91 -3.34 -2.98
N ARG A 306 -5.28 -3.14 -4.23
CA ARG A 306 -5.87 -1.91 -4.77
C ARG A 306 -7.20 -2.22 -5.45
N LEU A 307 -8.15 -1.29 -5.38
CA LEU A 307 -9.36 -1.35 -6.19
C LEU A 307 -8.98 -1.02 -7.65
N VAL A 308 -9.32 -1.92 -8.58
CA VAL A 308 -9.13 -1.72 -10.03
C VAL A 308 -10.36 -1.01 -10.60
N CYS A 309 -11.54 -1.61 -10.44
CA CYS A 309 -12.80 -1.02 -10.88
C CYS A 309 -14.00 -1.46 -10.02
N TYR A 310 -15.10 -0.74 -10.19
CA TYR A 310 -16.42 -1.06 -9.64
C TYR A 310 -17.40 -1.10 -10.82
N CYS A 311 -18.18 -2.17 -10.91
CA CYS A 311 -19.21 -2.33 -11.93
C CYS A 311 -20.50 -2.87 -11.30
N ARG A 312 -21.66 -2.52 -11.86
CA ARG A 312 -22.96 -3.08 -11.44
C ARG A 312 -23.49 -4.03 -12.50
N LEU A 313 -23.47 -5.33 -12.19
CA LEU A 313 -23.76 -6.43 -13.10
C LEU A 313 -24.99 -7.21 -12.64
N GLN A 314 -25.70 -7.83 -13.58
CA GLN A 314 -26.80 -8.75 -13.29
C GLN A 314 -26.22 -10.16 -13.08
N GLN A 315 -26.33 -10.75 -11.89
CA GLN A 315 -25.87 -12.13 -11.66
C GLN A 315 -26.87 -13.13 -12.27
N VAL A 316 -26.40 -13.89 -13.26
CA VAL A 316 -27.19 -14.88 -14.00
C VAL A 316 -27.13 -16.22 -13.26
N SER A 317 -28.29 -16.80 -12.98
CA SER A 317 -28.39 -18.07 -12.22
C SER A 317 -28.11 -19.28 -13.08
N ASP A 318 -28.59 -19.24 -14.32
CA ASP A 318 -28.51 -20.30 -15.32
C ASP A 318 -28.55 -19.61 -16.70
N PRO A 319 -27.46 -19.64 -17.49
CA PRO A 319 -27.42 -18.99 -18.81
C PRO A 319 -28.42 -19.53 -19.83
N THR A 320 -29.06 -20.68 -19.57
CA THR A 320 -30.09 -21.26 -20.46
C THR A 320 -31.49 -20.74 -20.17
N LYS A 321 -31.75 -20.24 -18.95
CA LYS A 321 -33.09 -19.85 -18.48
C LYS A 321 -33.27 -18.33 -18.50
N ARG A 322 -34.49 -17.88 -18.81
CA ARG A 322 -34.86 -16.47 -18.68
C ARG A 322 -34.97 -16.05 -17.21
N GLN A 323 -34.45 -14.87 -16.91
CA GLN A 323 -34.48 -14.20 -15.61
C GLN A 323 -34.83 -12.72 -15.83
N SER A 324 -35.62 -12.09 -14.95
CA SER A 324 -35.91 -10.64 -15.08
C SER A 324 -34.62 -9.80 -15.09
N SER A 325 -34.56 -8.77 -15.94
CA SER A 325 -33.41 -7.88 -16.10
C SER A 325 -32.99 -7.17 -14.81
N THR A 326 -33.93 -6.91 -13.90
CA THR A 326 -33.67 -6.31 -12.58
C THR A 326 -33.39 -7.36 -11.49
N ALA A 327 -33.63 -8.64 -11.76
CA ALA A 327 -33.41 -9.69 -10.77
C ALA A 327 -31.92 -10.01 -10.62
N ARG A 328 -31.47 -10.08 -9.36
CA ARG A 328 -30.09 -10.36 -8.93
C ARG A 328 -29.05 -9.35 -9.44
N GLU A 329 -29.39 -8.06 -9.51
CA GLU A 329 -28.37 -7.00 -9.62
C GLU A 329 -27.34 -7.10 -8.48
N ARG A 330 -26.06 -6.89 -8.80
CA ARG A 330 -24.89 -6.99 -7.90
C ARG A 330 -23.94 -5.83 -8.10
N ASP A 331 -23.39 -5.40 -6.98
CA ASP A 331 -22.26 -4.48 -6.89
C ASP A 331 -20.99 -5.33 -6.88
N VAL A 332 -20.20 -5.22 -7.94
CA VAL A 332 -19.00 -6.04 -8.17
C VAL A 332 -17.77 -5.16 -8.07
N PHE A 333 -16.90 -5.48 -7.12
CA PHE A 333 -15.65 -4.79 -6.85
C PHE A 333 -14.50 -5.67 -7.34
N LEU A 334 -13.76 -5.20 -8.33
CA LEU A 334 -12.55 -5.84 -8.81
C LEU A 334 -11.34 -5.23 -8.12
N PHE A 335 -10.56 -6.06 -7.44
CA PHE A 335 -9.23 -5.74 -6.95
C PHE A 335 -8.18 -6.39 -7.86
N ASN A 336 -6.91 -6.04 -7.69
CA ASN A 336 -5.82 -6.58 -8.52
C ASN A 336 -5.58 -8.09 -8.35
N ASP A 337 -6.00 -8.68 -7.22
CA ASP A 337 -5.80 -10.09 -6.88
C ASP A 337 -7.10 -10.87 -6.62
N MET A 338 -8.24 -10.19 -6.48
CA MET A 338 -9.53 -10.80 -6.15
C MET A 338 -10.72 -10.03 -6.71
N ILE A 339 -11.87 -10.69 -6.78
CA ILE A 339 -13.15 -10.10 -7.12
C ILE A 339 -14.17 -10.35 -5.99
N VAL A 340 -14.92 -9.31 -5.62
CA VAL A 340 -15.91 -9.34 -4.54
C VAL A 340 -17.27 -8.96 -5.10
N VAL A 341 -18.25 -9.84 -4.89
CA VAL A 341 -19.63 -9.71 -5.37
C VAL A 341 -20.52 -9.44 -4.16
N ALA A 342 -21.20 -8.30 -4.17
CA ALA A 342 -22.08 -7.88 -3.09
C ALA A 342 -23.46 -7.42 -3.61
N LYS A 343 -24.39 -7.19 -2.69
CA LYS A 343 -25.69 -6.56 -2.95
C LYS A 343 -25.79 -5.30 -2.10
N GLY A 344 -25.88 -4.13 -2.74
CA GLY A 344 -26.16 -2.88 -2.06
C GLY A 344 -27.49 -2.89 -1.30
N VAL A 345 -27.48 -2.32 -0.10
CA VAL A 345 -28.64 -2.08 0.74
C VAL A 345 -28.75 -0.57 0.93
N ARG A 346 -29.70 0.05 0.23
CA ARG A 346 -29.97 1.49 0.38
C ARG A 346 -30.78 1.72 1.65
N ARG A 347 -30.15 2.30 2.68
CA ARG A 347 -30.89 2.96 3.77
C ARG A 347 -31.34 4.34 3.27
N GLY A 348 -32.56 4.74 3.61
CA GLY A 348 -33.28 5.86 2.99
C GLY A 348 -32.78 7.25 3.36
N SER A 349 -31.61 7.65 2.86
CA SER A 349 -31.16 9.04 2.84
C SER A 349 -30.53 9.37 1.47
N THR A 350 -30.68 10.62 1.04
CA THR A 350 -30.34 11.10 -0.31
C THR A 350 -28.82 11.19 -0.57
N SER A 351 -27.96 10.93 0.43
CA SER A 351 -26.50 10.94 0.26
C SER A 351 -25.91 9.53 0.10
N MET A 352 -24.92 9.42 -0.79
CA MET A 352 -24.16 8.17 -1.06
C MET A 352 -23.36 7.67 0.16
N ALA A 353 -23.20 8.49 1.20
CA ALA A 353 -22.44 8.18 2.42
C ALA A 353 -23.05 7.07 3.29
N GLY A 354 -24.29 6.63 3.01
CA GLY A 354 -24.99 5.58 3.77
C GLY A 354 -25.10 4.21 3.09
N CYS A 355 -24.47 4.00 1.93
CA CYS A 355 -24.58 2.73 1.18
C CYS A 355 -23.77 1.60 1.84
N THR A 356 -24.46 0.64 2.46
CA THR A 356 -23.85 -0.62 2.92
C THR A 356 -24.05 -1.73 1.88
N TYR A 357 -23.12 -2.67 1.82
CA TYR A 357 -23.15 -3.79 0.87
C TYR A 357 -23.15 -5.11 1.63
N THR A 358 -24.13 -5.98 1.37
CA THR A 358 -24.11 -7.35 1.88
C THR A 358 -23.29 -8.23 0.94
N LEU A 359 -22.21 -8.81 1.44
CA LEU A 359 -21.40 -9.79 0.70
C LEU A 359 -22.27 -10.95 0.19
N LYS A 360 -21.96 -11.43 -1.02
CA LYS A 360 -22.60 -12.61 -1.62
C LYS A 360 -21.61 -13.69 -2.02
N GLN A 361 -20.50 -13.30 -2.65
CA GLN A 361 -19.46 -14.22 -3.07
C GLN A 361 -18.15 -13.45 -3.25
N TRP A 362 -17.01 -14.12 -3.14
CA TRP A 362 -15.71 -13.59 -3.54
C TRP A 362 -14.85 -14.73 -4.07
N THR A 363 -13.85 -14.41 -4.88
CA THR A 363 -12.86 -15.38 -5.37
C THR A 363 -11.54 -14.69 -5.69
N VAL A 364 -10.44 -15.44 -5.68
CA VAL A 364 -9.12 -14.95 -6.10
C VAL A 364 -8.95 -15.07 -7.61
N LEU A 365 -8.15 -14.18 -8.21
CA LEU A 365 -7.94 -14.14 -9.66
C LEU A 365 -6.84 -15.10 -10.14
N LEU A 366 -5.92 -15.53 -9.27
CA LEU A 366 -4.87 -16.48 -9.62
C LEU A 366 -5.48 -17.85 -9.99
N GLY A 367 -5.35 -18.24 -11.25
CA GLY A 367 -5.96 -19.46 -11.81
C GLY A 367 -7.43 -19.31 -12.24
N ALA A 368 -8.01 -18.11 -12.16
CA ALA A 368 -9.32 -17.82 -12.73
C ALA A 368 -9.23 -17.57 -14.25
N HIS A 369 -10.35 -17.68 -14.95
CA HIS A 369 -10.46 -17.23 -16.34
C HIS A 369 -11.83 -16.59 -16.62
N VAL A 370 -11.85 -15.63 -17.53
CA VAL A 370 -13.07 -14.96 -17.98
C VAL A 370 -13.38 -15.34 -19.43
N THR A 371 -14.65 -15.62 -19.72
CA THR A 371 -15.15 -15.92 -21.07
C THR A 371 -16.43 -15.16 -21.35
N GLU A 372 -16.53 -14.56 -22.53
CA GLU A 372 -17.76 -13.89 -22.98
C GLU A 372 -18.77 -14.91 -23.54
N PHE A 373 -20.06 -14.60 -23.40
CA PHE A 373 -21.11 -15.37 -24.05
C PHE A 373 -22.29 -14.47 -24.46
N GLN A 374 -22.97 -14.86 -25.52
CA GLN A 374 -24.21 -14.22 -25.97
C GLN A 374 -25.26 -15.33 -26.12
N ARG A 375 -26.34 -15.29 -25.32
CA ARG A 375 -27.35 -16.34 -25.34
C ARG A 375 -28.74 -15.84 -24.97
N GLY A 376 -29.67 -15.93 -25.91
CA GLY A 376 -31.06 -15.51 -25.74
C GLY A 376 -31.14 -14.03 -25.36
N GLN A 377 -31.64 -13.74 -24.16
CA GLN A 377 -31.77 -12.39 -23.61
C GLN A 377 -30.49 -11.84 -22.94
N TYR A 378 -29.44 -12.66 -22.80
CA TYR A 378 -28.16 -12.23 -22.24
C TYR A 378 -27.24 -11.84 -23.39
N GLU A 379 -27.40 -10.61 -23.88
CA GLU A 379 -26.61 -10.06 -24.98
C GLU A 379 -25.17 -9.77 -24.57
N PHE A 380 -25.00 -9.31 -23.32
CA PHE A 380 -23.72 -8.87 -22.76
C PHE A 380 -23.22 -9.82 -21.66
N GLY A 381 -23.36 -11.12 -21.91
CA GLY A 381 -22.99 -12.19 -20.98
C GLY A 381 -21.48 -12.36 -20.81
N LEU A 382 -21.05 -12.62 -19.57
CA LEU A 382 -19.69 -13.01 -19.23
C LEU A 382 -19.67 -14.02 -18.09
N THR A 383 -18.73 -14.96 -18.13
CA THR A 383 -18.54 -16.00 -17.12
C THR A 383 -17.15 -15.88 -16.54
N ILE A 384 -17.05 -15.78 -15.22
CA ILE A 384 -15.79 -15.93 -14.50
C ILE A 384 -15.77 -17.35 -13.95
N THR A 385 -14.87 -18.19 -14.45
CA THR A 385 -14.58 -19.49 -13.85
C THR A 385 -13.51 -19.30 -12.79
N CYS A 386 -13.85 -19.63 -11.55
CA CYS A 386 -12.98 -19.61 -10.40
C CYS A 386 -11.91 -20.73 -10.46
N PRO A 387 -10.82 -20.64 -9.67
CA PRO A 387 -9.78 -21.67 -9.64
C PRO A 387 -10.28 -23.05 -9.18
N ASN A 388 -11.36 -23.10 -8.40
CA ASN A 388 -12.06 -24.32 -7.98
C ASN A 388 -13.00 -24.90 -9.08
N LYS A 389 -12.96 -24.37 -10.31
CA LYS A 389 -13.84 -24.68 -11.46
C LYS A 389 -15.31 -24.25 -11.31
N GLU A 390 -15.68 -23.59 -10.21
CA GLU A 390 -16.99 -22.95 -10.05
C GLU A 390 -17.16 -21.82 -11.06
N LYS A 391 -18.39 -21.57 -11.54
CA LYS A 391 -18.67 -20.55 -12.56
C LYS A 391 -19.62 -19.49 -12.02
N ILE A 392 -19.20 -18.23 -12.10
CA ILE A 392 -20.01 -17.06 -11.77
C ILE A 392 -20.42 -16.40 -13.09
N HIS A 393 -21.70 -16.46 -13.42
CA HIS A 393 -22.25 -15.87 -14.64
C HIS A 393 -22.80 -14.46 -14.35
N PHE A 394 -22.49 -13.52 -15.23
CA PHE A 394 -23.02 -12.16 -15.22
C PHE A 394 -23.56 -11.78 -16.60
N ASN A 395 -24.43 -10.79 -16.61
CA ASN A 395 -24.81 -10.03 -17.81
C ASN A 395 -24.57 -8.54 -17.50
N ALA A 396 -23.82 -7.86 -18.38
CA ALA A 396 -23.60 -6.43 -18.30
C ALA A 396 -24.80 -5.65 -18.85
N ARG A 397 -24.80 -4.33 -18.67
CA ARG A 397 -25.91 -3.45 -19.10
C ARG A 397 -25.87 -3.10 -20.59
N ASN A 398 -24.66 -3.07 -21.16
CA ASN A 398 -24.36 -2.73 -22.54
C ASN A 398 -23.01 -3.38 -22.93
N TYR A 399 -22.64 -3.24 -24.20
CA TYR A 399 -21.39 -3.77 -24.75
C TYR A 399 -20.15 -3.16 -24.09
N ASP A 400 -20.11 -1.85 -23.90
CA ASP A 400 -18.93 -1.13 -23.37
C ASP A 400 -18.62 -1.53 -21.92
N ASP A 401 -19.65 -1.62 -21.06
CA ASP A 401 -19.54 -2.13 -19.69
C ASP A 401 -18.98 -3.56 -19.67
N ARG A 402 -19.40 -4.43 -20.60
CA ARG A 402 -18.85 -5.80 -20.74
C ARG A 402 -17.38 -5.74 -21.13
N CYS A 403 -17.05 -5.02 -22.21
CA CYS A 403 -15.69 -4.98 -22.76
C CYS A 403 -14.68 -4.36 -21.79
N HIS A 404 -15.03 -3.25 -21.12
CA HIS A 404 -14.17 -2.66 -20.10
C HIS A 404 -13.98 -3.60 -18.90
N PHE A 405 -15.07 -4.19 -18.37
CA PHE A 405 -14.97 -5.09 -17.23
C PHE A 405 -14.19 -6.37 -17.54
N VAL A 406 -14.42 -6.98 -18.71
CA VAL A 406 -13.67 -8.17 -19.17
C VAL A 406 -12.19 -7.83 -19.39
N ALA A 407 -11.87 -6.65 -19.94
CA ALA A 407 -10.48 -6.20 -20.09
C ALA A 407 -9.77 -6.03 -18.73
N ASP A 408 -10.41 -5.36 -17.78
CA ASP A 408 -9.86 -5.15 -16.43
C ASP A 408 -9.66 -6.49 -15.68
N VAL A 409 -10.65 -7.39 -15.74
CA VAL A 409 -10.55 -8.74 -15.15
C VAL A 409 -9.43 -9.54 -15.81
N THR A 410 -9.33 -9.52 -17.14
CA THR A 410 -8.29 -10.24 -17.90
C THR A 410 -6.88 -9.75 -17.56
N GLU A 411 -6.68 -8.43 -17.51
CA GLU A 411 -5.38 -7.84 -17.16
C GLU A 411 -5.02 -8.09 -15.69
N SER A 412 -6.00 -8.10 -14.78
CA SER A 412 -5.79 -8.42 -13.36
C SER A 412 -5.45 -9.90 -13.15
N ILE A 413 -6.08 -10.83 -13.87
CA ILE A 413 -5.70 -12.26 -13.90
C ILE A 413 -4.26 -12.43 -14.43
N ARG A 414 -3.90 -11.74 -15.52
CA ARG A 414 -2.53 -11.75 -16.07
C ARG A 414 -1.52 -11.21 -15.07
N GLU A 415 -1.84 -10.11 -14.37
CA GLU A 415 -0.98 -9.54 -13.33
C GLU A 415 -0.78 -10.50 -12.16
N ALA A 416 -1.85 -11.15 -11.68
CA ALA A 416 -1.76 -12.15 -10.62
C ALA A 416 -0.92 -13.37 -11.04
N THR A 417 -1.07 -13.83 -12.28
CA THR A 417 -0.33 -14.99 -12.82
C THR A 417 1.16 -14.68 -13.00
N GLU A 418 1.51 -13.53 -13.59
CA GLU A 418 2.90 -13.13 -13.79
C GLU A 418 3.58 -12.75 -12.46
N MET A 419 2.84 -12.17 -11.50
CA MET A 419 3.34 -11.94 -10.14
C MET A 419 3.69 -13.25 -9.43
N GLU A 420 2.87 -14.29 -9.60
CA GLU A 420 3.12 -15.62 -9.03
C GLU A 420 4.32 -16.31 -9.70
N GLN A 421 4.46 -16.18 -11.03
CA GLN A 421 5.64 -16.68 -11.75
C GLN A 421 6.93 -16.04 -11.21
N VAL A 422 6.98 -14.70 -11.09
CA VAL A 422 8.14 -13.98 -10.56
C VAL A 422 8.42 -14.38 -9.11
N ARG A 423 7.39 -14.65 -8.30
CA ARG A 423 7.56 -15.16 -6.92
C ARG A 423 8.26 -16.52 -6.91
N LEU A 424 7.83 -17.45 -7.76
CA LEU A 424 8.42 -18.79 -7.88
C LEU A 424 9.86 -18.74 -8.39
N GLU A 425 10.15 -17.88 -9.37
CA GLU A 425 11.52 -17.65 -9.89
C GLU A 425 12.47 -17.19 -8.75
N MET A 426 12.07 -16.18 -7.98
CA MET A 426 12.85 -15.67 -6.84
C MET A 426 13.05 -16.69 -5.70
N GLU A 427 12.10 -17.62 -5.51
CA GLU A 427 12.22 -18.70 -4.51
C GLU A 427 13.14 -19.83 -5.00
N MET A 428 13.10 -20.17 -6.28
CA MET A 428 14.03 -21.13 -6.88
C MET A 428 15.48 -20.62 -6.82
N GLU A 429 15.72 -19.36 -7.18
CA GLU A 429 17.04 -18.72 -7.05
C GLU A 429 17.60 -18.87 -5.62
N HIS A 430 16.79 -18.54 -4.61
CA HIS A 430 17.21 -18.63 -3.21
C HIS A 430 17.58 -20.06 -2.78
N HIS A 431 16.81 -21.07 -3.20
CA HIS A 431 17.14 -22.47 -2.93
C HIS A 431 18.39 -22.94 -3.68
N THR A 432 18.70 -22.41 -4.87
CA THR A 432 19.96 -22.73 -5.56
C THR A 432 21.17 -22.14 -4.83
N THR A 433 21.09 -20.91 -4.32
CA THR A 433 22.18 -20.29 -3.55
C THR A 433 22.50 -21.09 -2.28
N ILE A 434 21.49 -21.45 -1.48
CA ILE A 434 21.68 -22.24 -0.26
C ILE A 434 22.32 -23.60 -0.57
N ARG A 435 21.92 -24.26 -1.66
CA ARG A 435 22.54 -25.52 -2.09
C ARG A 435 23.99 -25.36 -2.53
N SER A 436 24.36 -24.23 -3.16
CA SER A 436 25.74 -23.98 -3.57
C SER A 436 26.68 -23.63 -2.41
N ASP A 437 26.18 -22.95 -1.36
CA ASP A 437 27.00 -22.65 -0.19
C ASP A 437 27.20 -23.89 0.70
N ASN A 438 26.16 -24.73 0.87
CA ASN A 438 26.29 -26.02 1.56
C ASN A 438 27.21 -27.03 0.85
N GLN A 439 27.57 -26.81 -0.42
CA GLN A 439 28.54 -27.63 -1.16
C GLN A 439 29.99 -27.11 -1.07
N ARG A 440 30.23 -25.96 -0.43
CA ARG A 440 31.57 -25.38 -0.25
C ARG A 440 32.22 -25.73 1.09
N ASP A 441 31.44 -26.24 2.05
CA ASP A 441 31.88 -26.54 3.42
C ASP A 441 32.21 -28.03 3.65
N SER A 442 32.03 -28.89 2.64
CA SER A 442 32.46 -30.30 2.70
C SER A 442 33.98 -30.42 2.43
N GLY A 443 34.77 -29.91 3.36
CA GLY A 443 36.23 -30.06 3.36
C GLY A 443 36.67 -31.50 3.63
N LEU A 444 36.93 -32.25 2.57
CA LEU A 444 37.67 -33.52 2.64
C LEU A 444 39.18 -33.21 2.69
N PRO A 445 39.93 -33.67 3.70
CA PRO A 445 41.39 -33.61 3.67
C PRO A 445 41.93 -34.74 2.79
N ASP A 446 42.68 -34.38 1.74
CA ASP A 446 43.52 -35.34 1.02
C ASP A 446 44.62 -35.87 1.95
N MET A 447 44.68 -37.18 2.12
CA MET A 447 45.83 -37.89 2.70
C MET A 447 46.07 -39.16 1.88
N ASP A 448 47.32 -39.34 1.47
CA ASP A 448 47.75 -40.37 0.52
C ASP A 448 48.44 -41.57 1.22
N ASP A 449 48.48 -42.68 0.50
CA ASP A 449 49.34 -43.87 0.61
C ASP A 449 49.13 -44.97 1.70
N SER A 450 48.96 -46.18 1.15
CA SER A 450 49.58 -47.47 1.54
C SER A 450 48.89 -48.57 2.39
N MET A 451 48.78 -49.73 1.72
CA MET A 451 48.97 -51.13 2.16
C MET A 451 47.81 -52.02 2.70
N LYS A 452 47.47 -53.00 1.83
CA LYS A 452 47.29 -54.46 2.05
C LYS A 452 45.96 -55.07 2.56
N LEU A 453 45.39 -55.89 1.66
CA LEU A 453 44.90 -57.29 1.83
C LEU A 453 44.00 -57.61 3.06
N SER A 454 42.76 -58.07 2.90
CA SER A 454 42.44 -59.43 2.39
C SER A 454 40.92 -59.77 2.49
N ASN A 455 40.51 -60.83 1.76
CA ASN A 455 39.25 -61.62 1.80
C ASN A 455 38.10 -61.28 2.76
N GLY A 456 36.86 -61.33 2.21
CA GLY A 456 35.62 -61.52 2.98
C GLY A 456 34.40 -61.72 2.07
N SER A 457 33.89 -62.94 1.97
CA SER A 457 32.73 -63.33 1.14
C SER A 457 31.37 -63.18 1.85
N ASN A 458 30.28 -63.41 1.11
CA ASN A 458 28.87 -63.57 1.54
C ASN A 458 28.06 -62.26 1.74
N SER A 459 26.73 -62.22 1.55
CA SER A 459 25.81 -63.05 0.73
C SER A 459 24.39 -62.43 0.76
N SER A 460 23.60 -62.62 -0.30
CA SER A 460 22.12 -62.76 -0.32
C SER A 460 21.22 -61.86 0.56
N GLY A 461 20.26 -61.15 -0.05
CA GLY A 461 19.24 -60.40 0.70
C GLY A 461 18.06 -59.85 -0.13
N SER A 462 17.40 -60.70 -0.91
CA SER A 462 16.19 -60.31 -1.67
C SER A 462 14.94 -60.24 -0.78
N SER A 463 14.13 -59.19 -0.89
CA SER A 463 12.66 -59.33 -0.85
C SER A 463 11.92 -58.08 -1.35
N SER A 464 10.82 -58.33 -2.05
CA SER A 464 9.86 -57.38 -2.60
C SER A 464 8.66 -57.18 -1.68
N SER A 465 8.02 -56.01 -1.71
CA SER A 465 6.53 -55.95 -1.75
C SER A 465 6.00 -54.57 -2.15
N SER A 466 4.80 -54.57 -2.74
CA SER A 466 4.14 -53.45 -3.40
C SER A 466 3.18 -52.70 -2.47
N GLY A 467 2.89 -51.41 -2.71
CA GLY A 467 1.88 -50.69 -1.92
C GLY A 467 1.46 -49.30 -2.44
N ALA A 468 0.37 -49.28 -3.22
CA ALA A 468 -0.58 -48.17 -3.42
C ALA A 468 -0.09 -46.70 -3.38
N ASN A 469 0.01 -46.08 -4.56
CA ASN A 469 0.26 -44.64 -4.70
C ASN A 469 -1.06 -43.85 -4.58
N GLY A 470 -1.23 -43.11 -3.47
CA GLY A 470 -2.43 -42.32 -3.16
C GLY A 470 -2.09 -40.89 -2.74
N SER A 471 -1.63 -40.06 -3.68
CA SER A 471 -1.14 -38.70 -3.41
C SER A 471 -2.27 -37.69 -3.14
N SER A 472 -2.73 -37.64 -1.89
CA SER A 472 -3.55 -36.53 -1.40
C SER A 472 -2.71 -35.25 -1.29
N PHE A 473 -2.93 -34.29 -2.19
CA PHE A 473 -2.27 -32.98 -2.17
C PHE A 473 -2.70 -32.17 -0.92
N ARG A 474 -1.96 -32.33 0.18
CA ARG A 474 -2.07 -31.44 1.35
C ARG A 474 -1.47 -30.08 1.02
N ARG A 475 -2.36 -29.12 0.75
CA ARG A 475 -2.08 -27.69 0.64
C ARG A 475 -1.54 -27.17 1.99
N LEU A 476 -0.25 -26.91 2.09
CA LEU A 476 0.32 -26.21 3.24
C LEU A 476 -0.19 -24.77 3.26
N SER A 477 -0.72 -24.33 4.40
CA SER A 477 -1.28 -22.99 4.57
C SER A 477 -0.23 -21.98 5.02
N PHE A 478 -0.32 -20.78 4.44
CA PHE A 478 0.28 -19.54 4.92
C PHE A 478 0.28 -19.44 6.47
N ASN A 479 1.46 -19.21 7.06
CA ASN A 479 1.77 -18.54 8.34
C ASN A 479 2.95 -19.15 9.12
N SER A 480 3.49 -20.31 8.72
CA SER A 480 4.74 -20.79 9.31
C SER A 480 5.94 -20.13 8.64
N LEU A 481 6.58 -19.22 9.35
CA LEU A 481 8.03 -18.98 9.48
C LEU A 481 8.24 -17.59 10.13
N ASP A 482 7.68 -17.45 11.33
CA ASP A 482 8.19 -16.57 12.36
C ASP A 482 9.20 -17.39 13.18
N SER A 483 10.45 -16.94 13.24
CA SER A 483 11.48 -17.40 14.20
C SER A 483 12.80 -16.68 13.97
N GLY A 484 13.33 -16.05 15.03
CA GLY A 484 14.78 -16.03 15.25
C GLY A 484 15.44 -14.68 15.52
N VAL A 485 15.21 -14.08 16.70
CA VAL A 485 16.29 -13.48 17.50
C VAL A 485 16.06 -13.74 19.00
N VAL A 486 16.81 -14.71 19.53
CA VAL A 486 17.42 -14.82 20.87
C VAL A 486 16.75 -14.11 22.07
N GLU A 487 16.25 -14.90 23.02
CA GLU A 487 16.31 -14.58 24.46
C GLU A 487 17.44 -15.42 25.09
N GLU A 488 18.36 -14.78 25.81
CA GLU A 488 19.33 -15.48 26.69
C GLU A 488 18.81 -15.50 28.13
N HIS A 489 18.83 -16.68 28.74
CA HIS A 489 18.55 -16.85 30.17
C HIS A 489 19.69 -16.29 31.04
N LEU A 490 19.32 -15.56 32.10
CA LEU A 490 20.13 -15.45 33.32
C LEU A 490 19.21 -15.64 34.54
N ASP A 491 19.40 -16.77 35.23
CA ASP A 491 18.86 -17.04 36.57
C ASP A 491 19.93 -16.76 37.64
N ALA A 492 19.46 -16.60 38.89
CA ALA A 492 20.21 -16.36 40.13
C ALA A 492 20.91 -14.97 40.24
N CYS A 493 20.50 -14.10 41.16
CA CYS A 493 20.35 -14.38 42.59
C CYS A 493 19.37 -13.42 43.30
#